data_AF-A0A0A9XIZ4-F1
#
_entry.id   AF-A0A0A9XIZ4-F1
#
_cell.length_a   1.000
_cell.length_b   1.000
_cell.length_c   1.000
_cell.angle_alpha   90.00
_cell.angle_beta   90.00
_cell.angle_gamma   90.00
#
_symmetry.space_group_name_H-M   'P 1'
#
loop_
_entity.id
_entity.type
_entity.pdbx_description
1 polymer ?
#
loop_
_entity_poly.entity_id
_entity_poly.type
_entity_poly.pdbx_seq_one_letter_code
_entity_poly.pdbx_strand_id
1 'polypeptide(L)'
;EDVAKIETLVKADEEVAGDQAKAAQAIKDECDENLAEAMPIMDAALAALDTLSPGDITVVKAMKNPPKGVKMVMEAICVMKDVKPDRIPDPEGTGKMVEDYWGPSKRVLGDMKLLEGLKTFDKDNIPPRVIKYIQDRFLSNPEFDPDKVKAASTAAEGLCRWIIAICKYDKVAKVVAPKKVALAKAEEEYNTAMAALEVKRAELRTVQERFAKLQQTLVENNSRFMRLQNEADLCSKKLQRADELIKGLGGEQTRWSATAKELGERYFTLTGDILIASGVVAYLGPFTQSFRSHQIQEWVAQVKSYNIVCADDFSLAAIMGEPVEIRAWIIFGLPSDSFSVENAIIVRNSRRYPLMI
;
A
#
# COMPACT_ATOMS: atom_id res chain seq x y z
N GLU A 1 0.29 -12.15 -8.45
CA GLU A 1 1.64 -12.69 -8.73
C GLU A 1 2.56 -11.64 -9.37
N ASP A 2 2.08 -10.84 -10.32
CA ASP A 2 2.95 -9.86 -11.01
C ASP A 2 3.47 -8.73 -10.10
N VAL A 3 2.66 -8.23 -9.16
CA VAL A 3 3.10 -7.20 -8.20
C VAL A 3 4.27 -7.70 -7.35
N ALA A 4 4.16 -8.91 -6.80
CA ALA A 4 5.21 -9.50 -5.97
C ALA A 4 6.51 -9.74 -6.74
N LYS A 5 6.42 -10.16 -8.01
CA LYS A 5 7.60 -10.31 -8.89
C LYS A 5 8.28 -8.96 -9.17
N ILE A 6 7.49 -7.91 -9.44
CA ILE A 6 8.02 -6.56 -9.68
C ILE A 6 8.66 -6.00 -8.39
N GLU A 7 8.06 -6.21 -7.22
CA GLU A 7 8.63 -5.81 -5.93
C GLU A 7 9.98 -6.49 -5.66
N THR A 8 10.11 -7.79 -5.96
CA THR A 8 11.39 -8.49 -5.78
C THR A 8 12.48 -7.99 -6.72
N LEU A 9 12.12 -7.60 -7.95
CA LEU A 9 13.06 -7.04 -8.91
C LEU A 9 13.52 -5.64 -8.49
N VAL A 10 12.58 -4.77 -8.08
CA VAL A 10 12.92 -3.42 -7.60
C VAL A 10 13.83 -3.48 -6.37
N LYS A 11 13.59 -4.41 -5.44
CA LYS A 11 14.47 -4.59 -4.27
C LYS A 11 15.88 -5.06 -4.64
N ALA A 12 16.01 -5.94 -5.64
CA ALA A 12 17.32 -6.37 -6.13
C ALA A 12 18.07 -5.20 -6.80
N ASP A 13 17.36 -4.40 -7.61
CA ASP A 13 17.93 -3.22 -8.26
C ASP A 13 18.33 -2.14 -7.24
N GLU A 14 17.57 -1.99 -6.14
CA GLU A 14 17.91 -1.10 -5.01
C GLU A 14 19.19 -1.50 -4.29
N GLU A 15 19.40 -2.81 -4.10
CA GLU A 15 20.62 -3.33 -3.48
C GLU A 15 21.84 -3.06 -4.37
N VAL A 16 21.71 -3.31 -5.68
CA VAL A 16 22.77 -3.04 -6.67
C VAL A 16 23.11 -1.55 -6.73
N ALA A 17 22.10 -0.67 -6.78
CA ALA A 17 22.32 0.78 -6.77
C ALA A 17 22.97 1.25 -5.45
N GLY A 18 22.59 0.63 -4.32
CA GLY A 18 23.18 0.90 -3.02
C GLY A 18 24.65 0.51 -2.94
N ASP A 19 25.04 -0.62 -3.53
CA ASP A 19 26.43 -1.06 -3.57
C ASP A 19 27.28 -0.21 -4.54
N GLN A 20 26.71 0.22 -5.66
CA GLN A 20 27.34 1.20 -6.56
C GLN A 20 27.55 2.55 -5.85
N ALA A 21 26.58 3.02 -5.06
CA ALA A 21 26.72 4.24 -4.26
C ALA A 21 27.86 4.14 -3.24
N LYS A 22 27.96 3.01 -2.52
CA LYS A 22 29.05 2.77 -1.57
C LYS A 22 30.41 2.73 -2.26
N ALA A 23 30.49 2.09 -3.44
CA ALA A 23 31.72 2.02 -4.22
C ALA A 23 32.17 3.42 -4.71
N ALA A 24 31.24 4.24 -5.21
CA ALA A 24 31.53 5.62 -5.61
C ALA A 24 31.96 6.48 -4.41
N GLN A 25 31.29 6.32 -3.26
CA GLN A 25 31.64 7.04 -2.04
C GLN A 25 33.02 6.64 -1.50
N ALA A 26 33.36 5.35 -1.51
CA ALA A 26 34.69 4.89 -1.10
C ALA A 26 35.81 5.46 -1.98
N ILE A 27 35.62 5.49 -3.31
CA ILE A 27 36.59 6.09 -4.24
C ILE A 27 36.72 7.60 -3.98
N LYS A 28 35.60 8.27 -3.65
CA LYS A 28 35.58 9.69 -3.31
C LYS A 28 36.34 9.99 -2.02
N ASP A 29 36.06 9.24 -0.96
CA ASP A 29 36.71 9.40 0.34
C ASP A 29 38.23 9.20 0.20
N GLU A 30 38.67 8.19 -0.57
CA GLU A 30 40.09 8.00 -0.87
C GLU A 30 40.69 9.16 -1.70
N CYS A 31 39.94 9.73 -2.65
CA CYS A 31 40.41 10.90 -3.40
C CYS A 31 40.59 12.11 -2.49
N ASP A 32 39.61 12.37 -1.63
CA ASP A 32 39.58 13.51 -0.73
C ASP A 32 40.67 13.38 0.35
N GLU A 33 40.93 12.17 0.86
CA GLU A 33 42.04 11.89 1.78
C GLU A 33 43.40 12.18 1.15
N ASN A 34 43.65 11.67 -0.07
CA ASN A 34 44.91 11.92 -0.78
C ASN A 34 45.08 13.42 -1.10
N LEU A 35 44.00 14.13 -1.45
CA LEU A 35 44.04 15.57 -1.68
C LEU A 35 44.25 16.37 -0.39
N ALA A 36 43.67 15.93 0.74
CA ALA A 36 43.80 16.58 2.04
C ALA A 36 45.24 16.56 2.57
N GLU A 37 46.09 15.62 2.15
CA GLU A 37 47.52 15.62 2.49
C GLU A 37 48.32 16.68 1.69
N ALA A 38 47.98 16.89 0.42
CA ALA A 38 48.75 17.78 -0.46
C ALA A 38 48.29 19.25 -0.44
N MET A 39 46.98 19.48 -0.30
CA MET A 39 46.38 20.83 -0.28
C MET A 39 46.96 21.75 0.81
N PRO A 40 47.08 21.35 2.10
CA PRO A 40 47.59 22.25 3.14
C PRO A 40 49.07 22.58 2.94
N ILE A 41 49.86 21.65 2.38
CA ILE A 41 51.26 21.88 2.05
C ILE A 41 51.38 22.90 0.90
N MET A 42 50.49 22.80 -0.08
CA MET A 42 50.43 23.73 -1.20
C MET A 42 49.95 25.13 -0.77
N ASP A 43 48.90 25.20 0.05
CA ASP A 43 48.37 26.47 0.55
C ASP A 43 49.37 27.18 1.47
N ALA A 44 50.08 26.43 2.33
CA ALA A 44 51.16 26.97 3.14
C ALA A 44 52.32 27.52 2.29
N ALA A 45 52.62 26.88 1.15
CA ALA A 45 53.64 27.35 0.24
C ALA A 45 53.20 28.59 -0.56
N LEU A 46 51.94 28.67 -0.99
CA LEU A 46 51.37 29.85 -1.63
C LEU A 46 51.32 31.03 -0.66
N ALA A 47 50.93 30.80 0.60
CA ALA A 47 50.98 31.81 1.65
C ALA A 47 52.42 32.29 1.92
N ALA A 48 53.41 31.39 1.86
CA ALA A 48 54.82 31.76 1.96
C ALA A 48 55.34 32.53 0.73
N LEU A 49 54.68 32.43 -0.43
CA LEU A 49 54.95 33.30 -1.57
C LEU A 49 54.26 34.67 -1.45
N ASP A 50 53.11 34.75 -0.78
CA ASP A 50 52.40 36.01 -0.51
C ASP A 50 53.15 36.93 0.46
N THR A 51 53.97 36.37 1.36
CA THR A 51 54.81 37.15 2.27
C THR A 51 56.06 37.74 1.63
N LEU A 52 56.38 37.37 0.38
CA LEU A 52 57.55 37.86 -0.35
C LEU A 52 57.27 39.20 -1.01
N SER A 53 58.08 40.21 -0.71
CA SER A 53 58.01 41.50 -1.40
C SER A 53 58.93 41.53 -2.64
N PRO A 54 58.63 42.37 -3.65
CA PRO A 54 59.55 42.61 -4.76
C PRO A 54 60.93 43.16 -4.32
N GLY A 55 60.99 43.79 -3.15
CA GLY A 55 62.24 44.24 -2.53
C GLY A 55 63.14 43.08 -2.14
N ASP A 56 62.58 42.01 -1.56
CA ASP A 56 63.33 40.82 -1.15
C ASP A 56 63.93 40.07 -2.35
N ILE A 57 63.19 40.03 -3.47
CA ILE A 57 63.68 39.47 -4.75
C ILE A 57 64.84 40.30 -5.31
N THR A 58 64.78 41.63 -5.18
CA THR A 58 65.83 42.54 -5.62
C THR A 58 67.12 42.36 -4.81
N VAL A 59 67.00 42.09 -3.51
CA VAL A 59 68.14 41.79 -2.62
C VAL A 59 68.84 40.51 -3.05
N VAL A 60 68.10 39.44 -3.36
CA VAL A 60 68.70 38.17 -3.84
C VAL A 60 69.35 38.35 -5.21
N LYS A 61 68.77 39.16 -6.10
CA LYS A 61 69.35 39.48 -7.42
C LYS A 61 70.66 40.27 -7.33
N ALA A 62 70.79 41.15 -6.34
CA ALA A 62 71.96 42.01 -6.15
C ALA A 62 73.19 41.28 -5.59
N MET A 63 73.06 40.02 -5.15
CA MET A 63 74.17 39.23 -4.64
C MET A 63 75.19 38.93 -5.75
N LYS A 64 76.45 39.36 -5.55
CA LYS A 64 77.56 39.07 -6.47
C LYS A 64 77.95 37.59 -6.42
N ASN A 65 78.06 37.03 -5.21
CA ASN A 65 78.33 35.61 -4.92
C ASN A 65 77.27 35.07 -3.94
N PRO A 66 76.18 34.45 -4.41
CA PRO A 66 75.14 33.92 -3.52
C PRO A 66 75.65 32.69 -2.74
N PRO A 67 75.16 32.47 -1.49
CA PRO A 67 75.38 31.23 -0.77
C PRO A 67 74.89 30.00 -1.55
N LYS A 68 75.51 28.84 -1.35
CA LYS A 68 75.22 27.61 -2.11
C LYS A 68 73.73 27.23 -2.09
N GLY A 69 73.05 27.36 -0.95
CA GLY A 69 71.61 27.10 -0.83
C GLY A 69 70.73 28.03 -1.68
N VAL A 70 71.06 29.32 -1.77
CA VAL A 70 70.33 30.29 -2.61
C VAL A 70 70.56 30.00 -4.09
N LYS A 71 71.79 29.62 -4.48
CA LYS A 71 72.10 29.23 -5.87
C LYS A 71 71.30 28.00 -6.30
N MET A 72 71.16 27.00 -5.42
CA MET A 72 70.39 25.77 -5.69
C MET A 72 68.88 26.04 -5.82
N VAL A 73 68.29 26.87 -4.95
CA VAL A 73 66.86 27.24 -5.04
C VAL A 73 66.57 27.98 -6.33
N MET A 74 67.45 28.89 -6.75
CA MET A 74 67.26 29.66 -7.98
C MET A 74 67.45 28.81 -9.24
N GLU A 75 68.39 27.87 -9.20
CA GLU A 75 68.55 26.84 -10.23
C GLU A 75 67.29 25.96 -10.35
N ALA A 76 66.72 25.52 -9.23
CA ALA A 76 65.50 24.73 -9.22
C ALA A 76 64.29 25.49 -9.81
N ILE A 77 64.16 26.80 -9.57
CA ILE A 77 63.11 27.63 -10.18
C ILE A 77 63.31 27.77 -11.69
N CYS A 78 64.55 27.96 -12.14
CA CYS A 78 64.85 28.01 -13.57
C CYS A 78 64.47 26.70 -14.27
N VAL A 79 64.74 25.56 -13.63
CA VAL A 79 64.35 24.25 -14.15
C VAL A 79 62.84 24.05 -14.14
N MET A 80 62.14 24.49 -13.08
CA MET A 80 60.66 24.46 -13.02
C MET A 80 60.01 25.28 -14.14
N LYS A 81 60.62 26.39 -14.56
CA LYS A 81 60.17 27.22 -15.68
C LYS A 81 60.75 26.79 -17.05
N ASP A 82 61.43 25.65 -17.13
CA ASP A 82 62.09 25.12 -18.34
C ASP A 82 63.09 26.11 -19.00
N VAL A 83 63.78 26.91 -18.17
CA VAL A 83 64.80 27.87 -18.61
C VAL A 83 66.15 27.16 -18.74
N LYS A 84 66.72 27.19 -19.95
CA LYS A 84 68.00 26.55 -20.27
C LYS A 84 69.19 27.20 -19.53
N PRO A 85 70.19 26.42 -19.07
CA PRO A 85 71.40 26.95 -18.45
C PRO A 85 72.28 27.69 -19.45
N ASP A 86 73.09 28.63 -18.95
CA ASP A 86 74.18 29.22 -19.72
C ASP A 86 75.44 28.34 -19.55
N ARG A 87 76.19 28.08 -20.63
CA ARG A 87 77.45 27.31 -20.57
C ARG A 87 78.61 28.27 -20.36
N ILE A 88 79.21 28.24 -19.17
CA ILE A 88 80.28 29.18 -18.76
C ILE A 88 81.54 28.36 -18.37
N PRO A 89 82.76 28.85 -18.61
CA PRO A 89 83.99 28.22 -18.10
C PRO A 89 83.99 28.15 -16.56
N ASP A 90 84.43 27.02 -16.01
CA ASP A 90 84.47 26.76 -14.56
C ASP A 90 85.15 27.90 -13.75
N PRO A 91 84.46 28.51 -12.77
CA PRO A 91 85.03 29.53 -11.88
C PRO A 91 86.21 29.04 -11.02
N GLU A 92 86.36 27.72 -10.82
CA GLU A 92 87.45 27.12 -10.03
C GLU A 92 88.70 26.75 -10.87
N GLY A 93 88.73 27.12 -12.15
CA GLY A 93 89.96 27.09 -12.96
C GLY A 93 90.32 25.73 -13.59
N THR A 94 89.40 24.76 -13.61
CA THR A 94 89.67 23.42 -14.19
C THR A 94 89.48 23.33 -15.72
N GLY A 95 89.15 24.45 -16.40
CA GLY A 95 89.04 24.51 -17.87
C GLY A 95 87.83 23.76 -18.47
N LYS A 96 86.93 23.23 -17.64
CA LYS A 96 85.70 22.55 -18.08
C LYS A 96 84.55 23.56 -18.24
N MET A 97 83.72 23.39 -19.27
CA MET A 97 82.50 24.17 -19.46
C MET A 97 81.42 23.64 -18.50
N VAL A 98 81.00 24.44 -17.52
CA VAL A 98 79.99 24.08 -16.53
C VAL A 98 78.66 24.75 -16.91
N GLU A 99 77.56 24.04 -16.68
CA GLU A 99 76.22 24.61 -16.81
C GLU A 99 75.94 25.51 -15.59
N ASP A 100 75.94 26.83 -15.82
CA ASP A 100 75.63 27.81 -14.79
C ASP A 100 74.20 28.34 -14.96
N TYR A 101 73.39 28.07 -13.95
CA TYR A 101 72.00 28.54 -13.89
C TYR A 101 71.87 29.92 -13.24
N TRP A 102 72.96 30.54 -12.75
CA TRP A 102 72.89 31.84 -12.06
C TRP A 102 72.64 33.02 -13.02
N GLY A 103 73.27 33.01 -14.20
CA GLY A 103 72.98 33.97 -15.27
C GLY A 103 71.50 33.97 -15.70
N PRO A 104 70.90 32.81 -16.02
CA PRO A 104 69.47 32.66 -16.27
C PRO A 104 68.59 32.99 -15.05
N SER A 105 69.01 32.61 -13.84
CA SER A 105 68.30 32.95 -12.58
C SER A 105 68.14 34.45 -12.38
N LYS A 106 69.17 35.25 -12.70
CA LYS A 106 69.08 36.72 -12.62
C LYS A 106 68.10 37.31 -13.62
N ARG A 107 67.91 36.66 -14.78
CA ARG A 107 66.89 37.05 -15.77
C ARG A 107 65.49 36.72 -15.26
N VAL A 108 65.30 35.55 -14.68
CA VAL A 108 64.03 35.13 -14.05
C VAL A 108 63.67 36.02 -12.85
N LEU A 109 64.63 36.33 -11.98
CA LEU A 109 64.46 37.27 -10.86
C LEU A 109 64.28 38.74 -11.29
N GLY A 110 64.55 39.05 -12.57
CA GLY A 110 64.29 40.36 -13.15
C GLY A 110 62.88 40.53 -13.70
N ASP A 111 62.10 39.46 -13.80
CA ASP A 111 60.72 39.51 -14.26
C ASP A 111 59.81 40.05 -13.15
N MET A 112 59.19 41.21 -13.41
CA MET A 112 58.25 41.85 -12.48
C MET A 112 57.01 40.99 -12.21
N LYS A 113 56.69 40.03 -13.09
CA LYS A 113 55.57 39.08 -12.94
C LYS A 113 55.98 37.72 -12.39
N LEU A 114 57.21 37.57 -11.89
CA LEU A 114 57.70 36.28 -11.38
C LEU A 114 56.77 35.68 -10.32
N LEU A 115 56.42 36.43 -9.28
CA LEU A 115 55.56 35.95 -8.19
C LEU A 115 54.15 35.61 -8.65
N GLU A 116 53.57 36.45 -9.52
CA GLU A 116 52.25 36.18 -10.12
C GLU A 116 52.28 34.89 -10.95
N GLY A 117 53.31 34.71 -11.78
CA GLY A 117 53.50 33.51 -12.59
C GLY A 117 53.83 32.24 -11.79
N LEU A 118 54.34 32.36 -10.56
CA LEU A 118 54.52 31.21 -9.65
C LEU A 118 53.19 30.84 -8.95
N LYS A 119 52.31 31.80 -8.70
CA LYS A 119 50.96 31.55 -8.14
C LYS A 119 50.01 30.95 -9.18
N THR A 120 50.08 31.42 -10.43
CA THR A 120 49.27 30.90 -11.54
C THR A 120 49.95 29.76 -12.30
N PHE A 121 50.98 29.15 -11.73
CA PHE A 121 51.71 28.08 -12.39
C PHE A 121 50.81 26.85 -12.58
N ASP A 122 50.87 26.24 -13.76
CA ASP A 122 50.11 25.03 -14.10
C ASP A 122 50.71 23.83 -13.36
N LYS A 123 50.21 23.62 -12.14
CA LYS A 123 50.60 22.54 -11.23
C LYS A 123 50.12 21.17 -11.68
N ASP A 124 49.15 21.11 -12.61
CA ASP A 124 48.53 19.87 -13.07
C ASP A 124 49.22 19.28 -14.32
N ASN A 125 50.01 20.08 -15.06
CA ASN A 125 50.64 19.68 -16.31
C ASN A 125 52.15 19.94 -16.37
N ILE A 126 52.90 19.41 -15.39
CA ILE A 126 54.36 19.59 -15.33
C ILE A 126 55.07 18.45 -16.08
N PRO A 127 56.01 18.73 -17.00
CA PRO A 127 56.74 17.69 -17.71
C PRO A 127 57.48 16.74 -16.74
N PRO A 128 57.32 15.40 -16.87
CA PRO A 128 57.97 14.43 -15.98
C PRO A 128 59.50 14.56 -15.90
N ARG A 129 60.12 15.06 -16.99
CA ARG A 129 61.57 15.34 -17.07
C ARG A 129 62.00 16.39 -16.04
N VAL A 130 61.20 17.45 -15.86
CA VAL A 130 61.50 18.59 -14.97
C VAL A 130 61.45 18.15 -13.52
N ILE A 131 60.39 17.43 -13.14
CA ILE A 131 60.21 16.95 -11.75
C ILE A 131 61.25 15.90 -11.38
N LYS A 132 61.56 14.96 -12.28
CA LYS A 132 62.58 13.95 -12.03
C LYS A 132 63.95 14.59 -11.82
N TYR A 133 64.31 15.56 -12.65
CA TYR A 133 65.56 16.30 -12.50
C TYR A 133 65.64 17.04 -11.16
N ILE A 134 64.54 17.65 -10.70
CA ILE A 134 64.50 18.35 -9.42
C ILE A 134 64.57 17.41 -8.22
N GLN A 135 63.90 16.25 -8.31
CA GLN A 135 63.97 15.20 -7.30
C GLN A 135 65.38 14.64 -7.14
N ASP A 136 66.02 14.27 -8.26
CA ASP A 136 67.33 13.65 -8.26
C ASP A 136 68.44 14.62 -7.85
N ARG A 137 68.37 15.89 -8.28
CA ARG A 137 69.45 16.87 -8.09
C ARG A 137 69.31 17.75 -6.85
N PHE A 138 68.08 18.12 -6.44
CA PHE A 138 67.86 19.08 -5.36
C PHE A 138 67.21 18.44 -4.13
N LEU A 139 66.10 17.70 -4.28
CA LEU A 139 65.41 17.10 -3.12
C LEU A 139 66.19 15.95 -2.46
N SER A 140 67.10 15.31 -3.20
CA SER A 140 68.02 14.30 -2.65
C SER A 140 69.18 14.89 -1.84
N ASN A 141 69.41 16.20 -1.94
CA ASN A 141 70.55 16.87 -1.30
C ASN A 141 70.16 17.40 0.09
N PRO A 142 70.84 17.02 1.19
CA PRO A 142 70.57 17.52 2.54
C PRO A 142 70.73 19.04 2.72
N GLU A 143 71.32 19.75 1.76
CA GLU A 143 71.46 21.20 1.75
C GLU A 143 70.21 21.93 1.22
N PHE A 144 69.25 21.22 0.60
CA PHE A 144 68.01 21.75 0.06
C PHE A 144 66.86 21.64 1.09
N ASP A 145 67.05 22.30 2.23
CA ASP A 145 66.10 22.31 3.34
C ASP A 145 65.64 23.77 3.60
N PRO A 146 64.32 24.06 3.61
CA PRO A 146 63.79 25.38 3.94
C PRO A 146 64.40 26.01 5.19
N ASP A 147 64.67 25.24 6.24
CA ASP A 147 65.18 25.77 7.52
C ASP A 147 66.67 26.17 7.44
N LYS A 148 67.46 25.48 6.60
CA LYS A 148 68.85 25.86 6.31
C LYS A 148 68.94 27.04 5.36
N VAL A 149 68.06 27.07 4.35
CA VAL A 149 68.00 28.16 3.37
C VAL A 149 67.53 29.46 4.02
N LYS A 150 66.67 29.39 5.04
CA LYS A 150 66.24 30.54 5.85
C LYS A 150 67.40 31.33 6.46
N ALA A 151 68.45 30.65 6.91
CA ALA A 151 69.64 31.29 7.47
C ALA A 151 70.41 32.14 6.42
N ALA A 152 70.26 31.80 5.13
CA ALA A 152 70.86 32.54 4.02
C ALA A 152 69.93 33.62 3.44
N SER A 153 68.63 33.32 3.29
CA SER A 153 67.62 34.27 2.81
C SER A 153 66.20 33.78 3.10
N THR A 154 65.39 34.63 3.74
CA THR A 154 63.95 34.43 3.93
C THR A 154 63.19 34.35 2.59
N ALA A 155 63.67 35.06 1.57
CA ALA A 155 63.10 35.00 0.23
C ALA A 155 63.31 33.65 -0.46
N ALA A 156 64.49 33.05 -0.23
CA ALA A 156 64.81 31.73 -0.74
C ALA A 156 64.08 30.61 0.02
N GLU A 157 63.71 30.81 1.30
CA GLU A 157 62.89 29.88 2.09
C GLU A 157 61.49 29.69 1.47
N GLY A 158 60.77 30.79 1.16
CA GLY A 158 59.44 30.72 0.56
C GLY A 158 59.43 30.03 -0.81
N LEU A 159 60.45 30.30 -1.64
CA LEU A 159 60.63 29.66 -2.93
C LEU A 159 61.01 28.18 -2.81
N CYS A 160 61.84 27.82 -1.82
CA CYS A 160 62.19 26.42 -1.54
C CYS A 160 60.95 25.61 -1.11
N ARG A 161 60.12 26.15 -0.20
CA ARG A 161 58.85 25.53 0.22
C ARG A 161 57.89 25.32 -0.95
N TRP A 162 57.81 26.28 -1.87
CA TRP A 162 56.98 26.17 -3.06
C TRP A 162 57.41 25.05 -4.01
N ILE A 163 58.71 24.88 -4.25
CA ILE A 163 59.22 23.78 -5.10
C ILE A 163 58.94 22.43 -4.45
N ILE A 164 59.13 22.31 -3.14
CA ILE A 164 58.83 21.09 -2.38
C ILE A 164 57.32 20.78 -2.43
N ALA A 165 56.47 21.79 -2.24
CA ALA A 165 55.02 21.64 -2.27
C ALA A 165 54.52 21.19 -3.65
N ILE A 166 55.04 21.76 -4.74
CA ILE A 166 54.67 21.34 -6.10
C ILE A 166 55.14 19.91 -6.40
N CYS A 167 56.34 19.53 -5.98
CA CYS A 167 56.83 18.16 -6.16
C CYS A 167 55.99 17.13 -5.38
N LYS A 168 55.47 17.50 -4.21
CA LYS A 168 54.54 16.66 -3.44
C LYS A 168 53.14 16.63 -4.08
N TYR A 169 52.65 17.78 -4.55
CA TYR A 169 51.38 17.90 -5.26
C TYR A 169 51.35 17.06 -6.55
N ASP A 170 52.40 17.09 -7.39
CA ASP A 170 52.46 16.28 -8.62
C ASP A 170 52.41 14.77 -8.34
N LYS A 171 53.05 14.30 -7.27
CA LYS A 171 52.97 12.89 -6.85
C LYS A 171 51.54 12.50 -6.49
N VAL A 172 50.86 13.34 -5.72
CA VAL A 172 49.46 13.13 -5.32
C VAL A 172 48.52 13.29 -6.52
N ALA A 173 48.72 14.29 -7.37
CA ALA A 173 47.92 14.52 -8.58
C ALA A 173 47.97 13.32 -9.53
N LYS A 174 49.13 12.66 -9.68
CA LYS A 174 49.25 11.42 -10.47
C LYS A 174 48.50 10.23 -9.87
N VAL A 175 48.36 10.16 -8.55
CA VAL A 175 47.56 9.13 -7.87
C VAL A 175 46.07 9.45 -7.94
N VAL A 176 45.70 10.73 -7.81
CA VAL A 176 44.32 11.19 -7.79
C VAL A 176 43.71 11.29 -9.19
N ALA A 177 44.48 11.58 -10.24
CA ALA A 177 43.99 11.68 -11.62
C ALA A 177 43.25 10.41 -12.11
N PRO A 178 43.81 9.19 -12.01
CA PRO A 178 43.07 7.98 -12.40
C PRO A 178 41.87 7.73 -11.49
N LYS A 179 41.94 8.09 -10.20
CA LYS A 179 40.82 7.93 -9.27
C LYS A 179 39.67 8.91 -9.57
N LYS A 180 39.96 10.14 -10.00
CA LYS A 180 38.94 11.11 -10.47
C LYS A 180 38.22 10.62 -11.72
N VAL A 181 38.93 10.00 -12.65
CA VAL A 181 38.32 9.38 -13.84
C VAL A 181 37.47 8.17 -13.43
N ALA A 182 37.96 7.33 -12.51
CA ALA A 182 37.20 6.20 -11.98
C ALA A 182 35.95 6.65 -11.21
N LEU A 183 36.04 7.73 -10.43
CA LEU A 183 34.92 8.35 -9.72
C LEU A 183 33.88 8.88 -10.69
N ALA A 184 34.29 9.63 -11.71
CA ALA A 184 33.36 10.15 -12.72
C ALA A 184 32.61 9.02 -13.44
N LYS A 185 33.32 7.92 -13.76
CA LYS A 185 32.69 6.73 -14.36
C LYS A 185 31.73 6.04 -13.40
N ALA A 186 32.10 5.87 -12.13
CA ALA A 186 31.25 5.26 -11.12
C ALA A 186 30.00 6.11 -10.81
N GLU A 187 30.14 7.43 -10.79
CA GLU A 187 29.01 8.36 -10.64
C GLU A 187 28.07 8.32 -11.86
N GLU A 188 28.61 8.21 -13.07
CA GLU A 188 27.81 8.05 -14.29
C GLU A 188 27.02 6.72 -14.27
N GLU A 189 27.69 5.60 -13.98
CA GLU A 189 27.07 4.29 -13.83
C GLU A 189 25.98 4.32 -12.74
N TYR A 190 26.25 4.92 -11.58
CA TYR A 190 25.28 5.11 -10.50
C TYR A 190 24.07 5.96 -10.93
N ASN A 191 24.30 7.09 -11.60
CA ASN A 191 23.21 7.97 -12.05
C ASN A 191 22.30 7.28 -13.07
N THR A 192 22.87 6.49 -13.99
CA THR A 192 22.08 5.71 -14.95
C THR A 192 21.26 4.62 -14.26
N ALA A 193 21.85 3.90 -13.29
CA ALA A 193 21.15 2.89 -12.51
C ALA A 193 20.01 3.49 -11.67
N MET A 194 20.26 4.62 -11.01
CA MET A 194 19.24 5.35 -10.24
C MET A 194 18.08 5.85 -11.09
N ALA A 195 18.36 6.36 -12.30
CA ALA A 195 17.32 6.80 -13.23
C ALA A 195 16.44 5.62 -13.68
N ALA A 196 17.04 4.47 -14.01
CA ALA A 196 16.30 3.25 -14.35
C ALA A 196 15.45 2.74 -13.17
N LEU A 197 16.01 2.79 -11.97
CA LEU A 197 15.35 2.38 -10.73
C LEU A 197 14.13 3.25 -10.41
N GLU A 198 14.22 4.56 -10.61
CA GLU A 198 13.10 5.46 -10.36
C GLU A 198 11.93 5.21 -11.32
N VAL A 199 12.22 4.89 -12.58
CA VAL A 199 11.19 4.44 -13.54
C VAL A 199 10.51 3.15 -13.05
N LYS A 200 11.30 2.17 -12.57
CA LYS A 200 10.77 0.91 -12.04
C LYS A 200 9.94 1.10 -10.77
N ARG A 201 10.36 1.99 -9.87
CA ARG A 201 9.58 2.39 -8.68
C ARG A 201 8.27 3.06 -9.05
N ALA A 202 8.28 3.95 -10.05
CA ALA A 202 7.07 4.61 -10.53
C ALA A 202 6.10 3.57 -11.13
N GLU A 203 6.58 2.65 -11.98
CA GLU A 203 5.80 1.53 -12.51
C GLU A 203 5.19 0.70 -11.37
N LEU A 204 5.99 0.30 -10.38
CA LEU A 204 5.53 -0.44 -9.22
C LEU A 204 4.42 0.29 -8.46
N ARG A 205 4.56 1.60 -8.23
CA ARG A 205 3.55 2.40 -7.54
C ARG A 205 2.22 2.40 -8.30
N THR A 206 2.25 2.58 -9.62
CA THR A 206 1.03 2.56 -10.43
C THR A 206 0.33 1.20 -10.39
N VAL A 207 1.11 0.11 -10.39
CA VAL A 207 0.59 -1.26 -10.31
C VAL A 207 -0.02 -1.52 -8.94
N GLN A 208 0.65 -1.12 -7.85
CA GLN A 208 0.14 -1.24 -6.48
C GLN A 208 -1.15 -0.43 -6.28
N GLU A 209 -1.22 0.80 -6.79
CA GLU A 209 -2.43 1.62 -6.74
C GLU A 209 -3.61 0.97 -7.49
N ARG A 210 -3.36 0.43 -8.69
CA ARG A 210 -4.37 -0.33 -9.45
C ARG A 210 -4.82 -1.58 -8.72
N PHE A 211 -3.87 -2.32 -8.15
CA PHE A 211 -4.15 -3.53 -7.37
C PHE A 211 -5.01 -3.22 -6.14
N ALA A 212 -4.69 -2.16 -5.39
CA ALA A 212 -5.48 -1.72 -4.25
C ALA A 212 -6.92 -1.35 -4.64
N LYS A 213 -7.11 -0.60 -5.75
CA LYS A 213 -8.43 -0.27 -6.28
C LYS A 213 -9.22 -1.52 -6.70
N LEU A 214 -8.57 -2.45 -7.39
CA LEU A 214 -9.18 -3.72 -7.78
C LEU A 214 -9.59 -4.54 -6.56
N GLN A 215 -8.73 -4.62 -5.54
CA GLN A 215 -9.03 -5.33 -4.31
C GLN A 215 -10.20 -4.70 -3.54
N GLN A 216 -10.24 -3.37 -3.45
CA GLN A 216 -11.37 -2.66 -2.86
C GLN A 216 -12.67 -2.96 -3.64
N THR A 217 -12.63 -2.86 -4.96
CA THR A 217 -13.79 -3.14 -5.83
C THR A 217 -14.27 -4.59 -5.68
N LEU A 218 -13.34 -5.54 -5.53
CA LEU A 218 -13.65 -6.95 -5.31
C LEU A 218 -14.36 -7.15 -3.97
N VAL A 219 -13.85 -6.55 -2.89
CA VAL A 219 -14.47 -6.63 -1.56
C VAL A 219 -15.86 -6.02 -1.57
N GLU A 220 -16.03 -4.84 -2.17
CA GLU A 220 -17.33 -4.17 -2.32
C GLU A 220 -18.31 -5.04 -3.11
N ASN A 221 -17.91 -5.56 -4.27
CA ASN A 221 -18.76 -6.42 -5.09
C ASN A 221 -19.11 -7.75 -4.40
N ASN A 222 -18.16 -8.36 -3.68
CA ASN A 222 -18.42 -9.60 -2.95
C ASN A 222 -19.40 -9.35 -1.78
N SER A 223 -19.25 -8.23 -1.07
CA SER A 223 -20.21 -7.84 -0.03
C SER A 223 -21.62 -7.61 -0.59
N ARG A 224 -21.71 -6.96 -1.76
CA ARG A 224 -22.98 -6.73 -2.47
C ARG A 224 -23.59 -8.04 -2.95
N PHE A 225 -22.77 -8.95 -3.48
CA PHE A 225 -23.18 -10.29 -3.90
C PHE A 225 -23.76 -11.07 -2.73
N MET A 226 -23.04 -11.13 -1.60
CA MET A 226 -23.51 -11.84 -0.39
C MET A 226 -24.81 -11.26 0.16
N ARG A 227 -24.97 -9.92 0.15
CA ARG A 227 -26.22 -9.27 0.55
C ARG A 227 -27.38 -9.69 -0.36
N LEU A 228 -27.20 -9.60 -1.68
CA LEU A 228 -28.21 -9.98 -2.66
C LEU A 228 -28.57 -11.47 -2.57
N GLN A 229 -27.57 -12.33 -2.37
CA GLN A 229 -27.78 -13.77 -2.15
C GLN A 229 -28.67 -14.02 -0.92
N ASN A 230 -28.36 -13.37 0.19
CA ASN A 230 -29.15 -13.49 1.42
C ASN A 230 -30.59 -12.96 1.26
N GLU A 231 -30.76 -11.84 0.56
CA GLU A 231 -32.09 -11.28 0.24
C GLU A 231 -32.91 -12.23 -0.64
N ALA A 232 -32.27 -12.82 -1.66
CA ALA A 232 -32.90 -13.80 -2.54
C ALA A 232 -33.31 -15.07 -1.78
N ASP A 233 -32.43 -15.61 -0.93
CA ASP A 233 -32.72 -16.78 -0.10
C ASP A 233 -33.85 -16.51 0.90
N LEU A 234 -33.87 -15.32 1.52
CA LEU A 234 -34.95 -14.93 2.42
C LEU A 234 -36.28 -14.79 1.67
N CYS A 235 -36.26 -14.19 0.48
CA CYS A 235 -37.45 -14.04 -0.36
C CYS A 235 -38.00 -15.42 -0.79
N SER A 236 -37.12 -16.32 -1.25
CA SER A 236 -37.47 -17.68 -1.62
C SER A 236 -38.13 -18.44 -0.47
N LYS A 237 -37.54 -18.39 0.74
CA LYS A 237 -38.13 -19.00 1.95
C LYS A 237 -39.48 -18.40 2.33
N LYS A 238 -39.64 -17.08 2.21
CA LYS A 238 -40.93 -16.41 2.46
C LYS A 238 -41.99 -16.85 1.45
N LEU A 239 -41.61 -16.97 0.18
CA LEU A 239 -42.51 -17.39 -0.89
C LEU A 239 -42.95 -18.85 -0.70
N GLN A 240 -42.03 -19.75 -0.34
CA GLN A 240 -42.36 -21.14 -0.03
C GLN A 240 -43.34 -21.22 1.14
N ARG A 241 -43.09 -20.50 2.24
CA ARG A 241 -44.01 -20.48 3.40
C ARG A 241 -45.39 -19.92 3.04
N ALA A 242 -45.43 -18.88 2.20
CA ALA A 242 -46.69 -18.31 1.73
C ALA A 242 -47.47 -19.31 0.87
N ASP A 243 -46.80 -20.04 -0.02
CA ASP A 243 -47.42 -21.08 -0.86
C ASP A 243 -47.97 -22.24 -0.01
N GLU A 244 -47.20 -22.72 0.97
CA GLU A 244 -47.65 -23.76 1.92
C GLU A 244 -48.89 -23.30 2.72
N LEU A 245 -48.89 -22.06 3.21
CA LEU A 245 -50.03 -21.47 3.92
C LEU A 245 -51.26 -21.35 3.03
N ILE A 246 -51.11 -20.82 1.80
CA ILE A 246 -52.23 -20.66 0.86
C ILE A 246 -52.82 -22.02 0.49
N LYS A 247 -51.97 -23.03 0.23
CA LYS A 247 -52.43 -24.39 -0.07
C LYS A 247 -53.16 -25.01 1.12
N GLY A 248 -52.64 -24.85 2.33
CA GLY A 248 -53.30 -25.34 3.55
C GLY A 248 -54.63 -24.63 3.84
N LEU A 249 -54.69 -23.32 3.62
CA LEU A 249 -55.87 -22.48 3.88
C LEU A 249 -56.92 -22.58 2.77
N GLY A 250 -56.57 -22.94 1.54
CA GLY A 250 -57.54 -23.03 0.43
C GLY A 250 -58.63 -24.08 0.65
N GLY A 251 -58.26 -25.24 1.22
CA GLY A 251 -59.24 -26.26 1.62
C GLY A 251 -60.15 -25.77 2.74
N GLU A 252 -59.58 -25.05 3.72
CA GLU A 252 -60.31 -24.49 4.84
C GLU A 252 -61.27 -23.37 4.42
N GLN A 253 -60.85 -22.49 3.51
CA GLN A 253 -61.70 -21.46 2.91
C GLN A 253 -62.92 -22.08 2.24
N THR A 254 -62.72 -23.15 1.47
CA THR A 254 -63.81 -23.87 0.78
C THR A 254 -64.77 -24.48 1.80
N ARG A 255 -64.23 -25.12 2.84
CA ARG A 255 -65.02 -25.71 3.94
C ARG A 255 -65.85 -24.66 4.66
N TRP A 256 -65.23 -23.59 5.15
CA TRP A 256 -65.93 -22.51 5.84
C TRP A 256 -66.98 -21.84 4.97
N SER A 257 -66.68 -21.64 3.68
CA SER A 257 -67.66 -21.06 2.74
C SER A 257 -68.87 -21.98 2.54
N ALA A 258 -68.65 -23.29 2.43
CA ALA A 258 -69.73 -24.27 2.33
C ALA A 258 -70.56 -24.33 3.62
N THR A 259 -69.91 -24.41 4.78
CA THR A 259 -70.60 -24.43 6.08
C THR A 259 -71.37 -23.13 6.34
N ALA A 260 -70.81 -21.98 5.99
CA ALA A 260 -71.49 -20.69 6.11
C ALA A 260 -72.74 -20.63 5.22
N LYS A 261 -72.68 -21.18 4.00
CA LYS A 261 -73.83 -21.28 3.11
C LYS A 261 -74.92 -22.21 3.68
N GLU A 262 -74.54 -23.41 4.12
CA GLU A 262 -75.47 -24.37 4.73
C GLU A 262 -76.14 -23.80 5.99
N LEU A 263 -75.39 -23.13 6.86
CA LEU A 263 -75.93 -22.45 8.04
C LEU A 263 -76.86 -21.30 7.66
N GLY A 264 -76.54 -20.55 6.59
CA GLY A 264 -77.40 -19.51 6.06
C GLY A 264 -78.74 -20.05 5.58
N GLU A 265 -78.74 -21.16 4.83
CA GLU A 265 -79.96 -21.85 4.39
C GLU A 265 -80.79 -22.36 5.58
N ARG A 266 -80.16 -23.02 6.56
CA ARG A 266 -80.82 -23.47 7.80
C ARG A 266 -81.40 -22.31 8.62
N TYR A 267 -80.74 -21.16 8.65
CA TYR A 267 -81.23 -19.99 9.39
C TYR A 267 -82.59 -19.52 8.86
N PHE A 268 -82.84 -19.62 7.55
CA PHE A 268 -84.12 -19.23 6.94
C PHE A 268 -85.26 -20.22 7.26
N THR A 269 -84.98 -21.52 7.38
CA THR A 269 -86.01 -22.53 7.72
C THR A 269 -86.22 -22.71 9.23
N LEU A 270 -85.27 -22.21 10.04
CA LEU A 270 -85.19 -22.42 11.49
C LEU A 270 -86.49 -22.11 12.23
N THR A 271 -87.16 -21.01 11.89
CA THR A 271 -88.38 -20.58 12.60
C THR A 271 -89.51 -21.60 12.43
N GLY A 272 -89.75 -22.08 11.20
CA GLY A 272 -90.77 -23.10 10.95
C GLY A 272 -90.38 -24.46 11.53
N ASP A 273 -89.12 -24.84 11.42
CA ASP A 273 -88.59 -26.11 11.91
C ASP A 273 -88.69 -26.22 13.45
N ILE A 274 -88.33 -25.16 14.18
CA ILE A 274 -88.48 -25.10 15.65
C ILE A 274 -89.95 -25.10 16.05
N LEU A 275 -90.82 -24.41 15.32
CA LEU A 275 -92.25 -24.38 15.63
C LEU A 275 -92.84 -25.79 15.58
N ILE A 276 -92.58 -26.53 14.50
CA ILE A 276 -93.05 -27.91 14.34
C ILE A 276 -92.41 -28.81 15.39
N ALA A 277 -91.08 -28.73 15.59
CA ALA A 277 -90.38 -29.53 16.60
C ALA A 277 -90.92 -29.32 18.02
N SER A 278 -91.23 -28.07 18.39
CA SER A 278 -91.84 -27.77 19.69
C SER A 278 -93.24 -28.40 19.84
N GLY A 279 -94.02 -28.43 18.75
CA GLY A 279 -95.31 -29.13 18.71
C GLY A 279 -95.16 -30.64 18.87
N VAL A 280 -94.15 -31.24 18.22
CA VAL A 280 -93.87 -32.68 18.34
C VAL A 280 -93.55 -33.05 19.78
N VAL A 281 -92.67 -32.30 20.44
CA VAL A 281 -92.30 -32.54 21.85
C VAL A 281 -93.47 -32.32 22.79
N ALA A 282 -94.32 -31.31 22.55
CA ALA A 282 -95.43 -30.98 23.44
C ALA A 282 -96.64 -31.92 23.32
N TYR A 283 -96.98 -32.36 22.11
CA TYR A 283 -98.25 -33.04 21.85
C TYR A 283 -98.11 -34.47 21.32
N LEU A 284 -97.03 -34.79 20.60
CA LEU A 284 -96.95 -36.05 19.86
C LEU A 284 -96.31 -37.22 20.63
N GLY A 285 -95.79 -36.98 21.84
CA GLY A 285 -95.17 -37.99 22.69
C GLY A 285 -95.99 -39.28 22.88
N PRO A 286 -97.30 -39.23 23.18
CA PRO A 286 -98.11 -40.43 23.42
C PRO A 286 -98.50 -41.24 22.16
N PHE A 287 -98.24 -40.73 20.96
CA PHE A 287 -98.76 -41.30 19.72
C PHE A 287 -97.77 -42.25 19.03
N THR A 288 -98.29 -43.13 18.18
CA THR A 288 -97.50 -44.08 17.38
C THR A 288 -96.77 -43.39 16.22
N GLN A 289 -95.68 -44.00 15.74
CA GLN A 289 -94.86 -43.45 14.65
C GLN A 289 -95.66 -43.07 13.39
N SER A 290 -96.63 -43.90 12.99
CA SER A 290 -97.48 -43.65 11.82
C SER A 290 -98.35 -42.41 12.01
N PHE A 291 -98.96 -42.27 13.20
CA PHE A 291 -99.76 -41.09 13.52
C PHE A 291 -98.90 -39.82 13.59
N ARG A 292 -97.71 -39.89 14.22
CA ARG A 292 -96.78 -38.76 14.28
C ARG A 292 -96.36 -38.30 12.88
N SER A 293 -95.98 -39.24 12.01
CA SER A 293 -95.55 -38.94 10.65
C SER A 293 -96.65 -38.25 9.85
N HIS A 294 -97.90 -38.74 9.95
CA HIS A 294 -99.05 -38.12 9.30
C HIS A 294 -99.33 -36.72 9.85
N GLN A 295 -99.34 -36.54 11.16
CA GLN A 295 -99.63 -35.26 11.78
C GLN A 295 -98.55 -34.21 11.49
N ILE A 296 -97.27 -34.61 11.46
CA ILE A 296 -96.14 -33.75 11.09
C ILE A 296 -96.30 -33.26 9.65
N GLN A 297 -96.68 -34.13 8.71
CA GLN A 297 -96.91 -33.74 7.31
C GLN A 297 -98.03 -32.70 7.18
N GLU A 298 -99.13 -32.88 7.92
CA GLU A 298 -100.21 -31.88 7.97
C GLU A 298 -99.73 -30.55 8.56
N TRP A 299 -98.93 -30.59 9.64
CA TRP A 299 -98.37 -29.37 10.24
C TRP A 299 -97.40 -28.66 9.31
N VAL A 300 -96.53 -29.38 8.60
CA VAL A 300 -95.66 -28.80 7.56
C VAL A 300 -96.50 -28.09 6.49
N ALA A 301 -97.57 -28.73 6.00
CA ALA A 301 -98.46 -28.14 5.00
C ALA A 301 -99.18 -26.88 5.52
N GLN A 302 -99.64 -26.89 6.77
CA GLN A 302 -100.27 -25.73 7.41
C GLN A 302 -99.27 -24.59 7.65
N VAL A 303 -98.09 -24.87 8.16
CA VAL A 303 -97.04 -23.85 8.40
C VAL A 303 -96.67 -23.15 7.09
N LYS A 304 -96.58 -23.90 5.99
CA LYS A 304 -96.36 -23.36 4.65
C LYS A 304 -97.53 -22.50 4.15
N SER A 305 -98.79 -22.86 4.45
CA SER A 305 -99.95 -22.04 4.04
C SER A 305 -100.00 -20.68 4.75
N TYR A 306 -99.36 -20.56 5.92
CA TYR A 306 -99.16 -19.29 6.63
C TYR A 306 -97.93 -18.50 6.16
N ASN A 307 -97.29 -18.88 5.04
CA ASN A 307 -96.06 -18.28 4.52
C ASN A 307 -94.86 -18.35 5.50
N ILE A 308 -94.83 -19.34 6.39
CA ILE A 308 -93.66 -19.61 7.23
C ILE A 308 -92.79 -20.64 6.52
N VAL A 309 -91.52 -20.31 6.32
CA VAL A 309 -90.55 -21.19 5.66
C VAL A 309 -90.14 -22.30 6.63
N CYS A 310 -90.22 -23.54 6.17
CA CYS A 310 -89.76 -24.74 6.88
C CYS A 310 -89.14 -25.73 5.89
N ALA A 311 -88.35 -26.67 6.41
CA ALA A 311 -87.78 -27.74 5.61
C ALA A 311 -88.88 -28.65 5.03
N ASP A 312 -88.70 -29.09 3.78
CA ASP A 312 -89.61 -30.04 3.12
C ASP A 312 -89.58 -31.41 3.82
N ASP A 313 -88.39 -31.86 4.21
CA ASP A 313 -88.15 -33.13 4.91
C ASP A 313 -87.91 -32.86 6.41
N PHE A 314 -88.99 -32.69 7.16
CA PHE A 314 -88.90 -32.48 8.62
C PHE A 314 -88.33 -33.73 9.32
N SER A 315 -87.28 -33.54 10.11
CA SER A 315 -86.73 -34.58 11.00
C SER A 315 -86.44 -34.01 12.38
N LEU A 316 -87.12 -34.54 13.41
CA LEU A 316 -86.92 -34.11 14.79
C LEU A 316 -85.47 -34.34 15.26
N ALA A 317 -84.87 -35.45 14.82
CA ALA A 317 -83.48 -35.79 15.13
C ALA A 317 -82.48 -34.82 14.49
N ALA A 318 -82.76 -34.29 13.31
CA ALA A 318 -81.89 -33.31 12.65
C ALA A 318 -81.99 -31.90 13.28
N ILE A 319 -83.16 -31.54 13.83
CA ILE A 319 -83.43 -30.19 14.35
C ILE A 319 -83.05 -30.07 15.83
N MET A 320 -83.48 -31.04 16.66
CA MET A 320 -83.33 -31.01 18.13
C MET A 320 -82.36 -32.06 18.66
N GLY A 321 -81.89 -32.97 17.80
CA GLY A 321 -81.01 -34.05 18.20
C GLY A 321 -79.53 -33.65 18.10
N GLU A 322 -78.78 -33.86 19.19
CA GLU A 322 -77.33 -33.74 19.16
C GLU A 322 -76.70 -35.10 18.79
N PRO A 323 -75.95 -35.22 17.67
CA PRO A 323 -75.44 -36.50 17.19
C PRO A 323 -74.57 -37.25 18.21
N VAL A 324 -73.78 -36.53 19.01
CA VAL A 324 -72.91 -37.11 20.05
C VAL A 324 -73.74 -37.77 21.16
N GLU A 325 -74.83 -37.12 21.55
CA GLU A 325 -75.69 -37.59 22.63
C GLU A 325 -76.60 -38.72 22.18
N ILE A 326 -77.14 -38.64 20.97
CA ILE A 326 -77.88 -39.75 20.36
C ILE A 326 -76.98 -40.99 20.31
N ARG A 327 -75.72 -40.82 19.89
CA ARG A 327 -74.75 -41.93 19.88
C ARG A 327 -74.49 -42.48 21.28
N ALA A 328 -74.38 -41.62 22.29
CA ALA A 328 -74.25 -42.06 23.68
C ALA A 328 -75.48 -42.85 24.15
N TRP A 329 -76.70 -42.41 23.84
CA TRP A 329 -77.91 -43.16 24.18
C TRP A 329 -77.94 -44.54 23.52
N ILE A 330 -77.52 -44.63 22.26
CA ILE A 330 -77.43 -45.91 21.54
C ILE A 330 -76.42 -46.84 22.22
N ILE A 331 -75.26 -46.31 22.66
CA ILE A 331 -74.27 -47.07 23.45
C ILE A 331 -74.87 -47.57 24.79
N PHE A 332 -75.74 -46.77 25.42
CA PHE A 332 -76.44 -47.14 26.65
C PHE A 332 -77.68 -48.02 26.43
N GLY A 333 -77.90 -48.52 25.21
CA GLY A 333 -78.94 -49.49 24.91
C GLY A 333 -80.21 -48.93 24.26
N LEU A 334 -80.23 -47.65 23.86
CA LEU A 334 -81.32 -47.12 23.04
C LEU A 334 -81.28 -47.76 21.64
N PRO A 335 -82.40 -48.29 21.13
CA PRO A 335 -82.44 -48.77 19.75
C PRO A 335 -82.13 -47.66 18.73
N SER A 336 -81.47 -48.02 17.63
CA SER A 336 -81.01 -47.05 16.61
C SER A 336 -82.09 -46.64 15.61
N ASP A 337 -83.34 -47.07 15.79
CA ASP A 337 -84.46 -46.70 14.92
C ASP A 337 -84.92 -45.25 15.19
N SER A 338 -85.52 -44.63 14.16
CA SER A 338 -85.94 -43.23 14.23
C SER A 338 -86.96 -42.96 15.34
N PHE A 339 -87.85 -43.91 15.62
CA PHE A 339 -88.90 -43.74 16.63
C PHE A 339 -88.32 -43.75 18.05
N SER A 340 -87.40 -44.66 18.34
CA SER A 340 -86.67 -44.71 19.62
C SER A 340 -85.84 -43.45 19.85
N VAL A 341 -85.15 -42.96 18.81
CA VAL A 341 -84.39 -41.70 18.88
C VAL A 341 -85.32 -40.51 19.11
N GLU A 342 -86.44 -40.42 18.40
CA GLU A 342 -87.45 -39.37 18.61
C GLU A 342 -88.01 -39.39 20.03
N ASN A 343 -88.34 -40.57 20.57
CA ASN A 343 -88.81 -40.71 21.95
C ASN A 343 -87.76 -40.22 22.95
N ALA A 344 -86.49 -40.57 22.76
CA ALA A 344 -85.41 -40.09 23.62
C ALA A 344 -85.26 -38.56 23.56
N ILE A 345 -85.38 -37.96 22.37
CA ILE A 345 -85.36 -36.49 22.20
C ILE A 345 -86.55 -35.83 22.91
N ILE A 346 -87.75 -36.42 22.80
CA ILE A 346 -88.96 -35.91 23.46
C ILE A 346 -88.79 -36.01 24.98
N VAL A 347 -88.35 -37.15 25.51
CA VAL A 347 -88.12 -37.37 26.95
C VAL A 347 -87.12 -36.36 27.50
N ARG A 348 -86.00 -36.15 26.79
CA ARG A 348 -84.96 -35.21 27.20
C ARG A 348 -85.43 -33.75 27.21
N ASN A 349 -86.21 -33.35 26.21
CA ASN A 349 -86.68 -31.96 26.07
C ASN A 349 -88.04 -31.71 26.76
N SER A 350 -88.63 -32.73 27.38
CA SER A 350 -89.87 -32.60 28.14
C SER A 350 -89.63 -31.85 29.45
N ARG A 351 -90.45 -30.83 29.71
CA ARG A 351 -90.39 -30.05 30.96
C ARG A 351 -90.93 -30.80 32.19
N ARG A 352 -91.74 -31.83 31.96
CA ARG A 352 -92.37 -32.65 33.01
C ARG A 352 -91.76 -34.04 32.98
N TYR A 353 -91.76 -34.73 34.12
CA TYR A 353 -91.38 -36.14 34.19
C TYR A 353 -92.26 -36.97 33.25
N PRO A 354 -91.69 -37.57 32.19
CA PRO A 354 -92.46 -38.33 31.22
C PRO A 354 -92.84 -39.69 31.80
N LEU A 355 -94.09 -40.09 31.61
CA LEU A 355 -94.53 -41.45 31.84
C LEU A 355 -94.20 -42.28 30.61
N MET A 356 -93.34 -43.29 30.75
CA MET A 356 -93.01 -44.23 29.68
C MET A 356 -93.97 -45.43 29.76
N ILE A 357 -94.65 -45.73 28.65
CA ILE A 357 -95.66 -46.80 28.53
C ILE A 357 -95.10 -47.94 27.69
#